data_AF-A0A818BIW5-F1
#
_entry.id   AF-A0A818BIW5-F1
#
_cell.length_a   1.000
_cell.length_b   1.000
_cell.length_c   1.000
_cell.angle_alpha   90.00
_cell.angle_beta   90.00
_cell.angle_gamma   90.00
#
_symmetry.space_group_name_H-M   'P 1'
#
loop_
_entity.id
_entity.type
_entity.pdbx_description
1 polymer ?
#
loop_
_entity_poly.entity_id
_entity_poly.type
_entity_poly.pdbx_seq_one_letter_code
_entity_poly.pdbx_strand_id
1 'polypeptide(L)'
;MFIFLYRADKVRVVIRIEKERLHRLNMDGKVQVLRIQSVTKRKINRNAAAIDSQNNNLNVGDMSTRTNKTSLSSFFLIFCRTLTENGGIFVRKARNLLLAGGQELFQVIAFFP
;
A
#
# COMPACT_ATOMS: atom_id res chain seq x y z
N MET A 1 -10.16 1.25 -9.40
CA MET A 1 -9.32 2.47 -9.41
C MET A 1 -9.11 2.92 -7.97
N PHE A 2 -7.91 2.74 -7.41
CA PHE A 2 -7.61 3.14 -6.03
C PHE A 2 -7.31 4.64 -5.97
N ILE A 3 -7.87 5.33 -4.96
CA ILE A 3 -7.65 6.76 -4.78
C ILE A 3 -6.62 6.95 -3.66
N PHE A 4 -5.52 7.61 -4.01
CA PHE A 4 -4.43 7.92 -3.09
C PHE A 4 -4.56 9.36 -2.63
N LEU A 5 -4.46 9.55 -1.33
CA LEU A 5 -4.63 10.82 -0.65
C LEU A 5 -3.34 11.20 0.05
N TYR A 6 -2.94 12.46 -0.08
CA TYR A 6 -1.75 13.00 0.56
C TYR A 6 -2.11 14.14 1.51
N ARG A 7 -1.50 14.16 2.70
CA ARG A 7 -1.44 15.37 3.54
C ARG A 7 -0.11 15.39 4.30
N ALA A 8 0.63 16.47 4.12
CA ALA A 8 1.83 16.90 4.86
C ALA A 8 3.09 16.02 4.85
N ASP A 9 3.04 14.76 4.41
CA ASP A 9 4.16 13.79 4.40
C ASP A 9 3.62 12.35 4.27
N LYS A 10 2.42 12.11 4.78
CA LYS A 10 1.84 10.77 4.88
C LYS A 10 0.89 10.47 3.73
N VAL A 11 1.19 9.39 3.01
CA VAL A 11 0.34 8.89 1.93
C VAL A 11 -0.63 7.84 2.45
N ARG A 12 -1.86 7.89 1.97
CA ARG A 12 -2.99 7.12 2.52
C ARG A 12 -3.92 6.69 1.41
N VAL A 13 -4.66 5.60 1.59
CA VAL A 13 -5.51 5.01 0.53
C VAL A 13 -6.95 5.01 0.91
N VAL A 14 -7.81 5.35 -0.05
CA VAL A 14 -9.24 5.12 0.10
C VAL A 14 -9.54 3.65 -0.19
N ILE A 15 -10.02 2.94 0.83
CA ILE A 15 -10.42 1.52 0.76
C ILE A 15 -11.92 1.37 0.49
N ARG A 16 -12.73 2.35 0.88
CA ARG A 16 -14.18 2.35 0.69
C ARG A 16 -14.70 3.78 0.54
N ILE A 17 -15.66 3.95 -0.37
CA ILE A 17 -16.34 5.21 -0.61
C ILE A 17 -17.80 5.01 -0.24
N GLU A 18 -18.31 5.88 0.63
CA GLU A 18 -19.73 6.02 0.94
C GLU A 18 -20.22 7.36 0.40
N LYS A 19 -21.51 7.67 0.58
CA LYS A 19 -22.15 8.85 -0.04
C LYS A 19 -21.43 10.17 0.28
N GLU A 20 -21.10 10.40 1.55
CA GLU A 20 -20.42 11.63 2.00
C GLU A 20 -19.09 11.36 2.72
N ARG A 21 -18.78 10.08 2.93
CA ARG A 21 -17.67 9.62 3.77
C ARG A 21 -16.74 8.72 2.98
N LEU A 22 -15.46 8.79 3.32
CA LEU A 22 -14.39 7.98 2.77
C LEU A 22 -13.72 7.24 3.91
N HIS A 23 -13.53 5.94 3.73
CA HIS A 23 -12.72 5.13 4.62
C HIS A 23 -11.31 5.11 4.05
N ARG A 24 -10.39 5.66 4.81
CA ARG A 24 -9.00 5.83 4.43
C ARG A 24 -8.10 4.99 5.31
N LEU A 25 -7.30 4.13 4.71
CA LEU A 25 -6.25 3.39 5.39
C LEU A 25 -5.00 4.27 5.56
N ASN A 26 -4.55 4.42 6.79
CA ASN A 26 -3.30 5.11 7.16
C ASN A 26 -2.09 4.17 7.03
N MET A 27 -0.89 4.75 7.00
CA MET A 27 0.37 4.00 6.99
C MET A 27 0.54 3.08 8.21
N ASP A 28 -0.08 3.45 9.34
CA ASP A 28 -0.06 2.67 10.58
C ASP A 28 -1.01 1.46 10.56
N GLY A 29 -1.68 1.19 9.43
CA GLY A 29 -2.67 0.12 9.28
C GLY A 29 -4.05 0.43 9.86
N LYS A 30 -4.24 1.62 10.46
CA LYS A 30 -5.54 2.05 11.00
C LYS A 30 -6.43 2.67 9.92
N VAL A 31 -7.72 2.34 9.94
CA VAL A 31 -8.74 2.94 9.08
C VAL A 31 -9.33 4.18 9.75
N GLN A 32 -9.37 5.30 9.02
CA GLN A 32 -9.99 6.55 9.45
C GLN A 32 -11.09 6.96 8.48
N VAL A 33 -12.24 7.40 9.00
CA VAL A 33 -13.37 7.90 8.21
C VAL A 33 -13.29 9.42 8.08
N LEU A 34 -13.43 9.94 6.87
CA LEU A 34 -13.27 11.37 6.55
C LEU A 34 -14.34 11.83 5.56
N ARG A 35 -14.61 13.13 5.50
CA ARG A 35 -15.46 13.73 4.46
C ARG A 35 -14.73 13.81 3.12
N ILE A 36 -15.46 13.69 2.02
CA ILE A 36 -14.87 13.73 0.66
C ILE A 36 -14.20 15.07 0.35
N GLN A 37 -14.75 16.18 0.85
CA GLN A 37 -14.23 17.52 0.56
C GLN A 37 -12.86 17.80 1.20
N SER A 38 -12.44 17.02 2.20
CA SER A 38 -11.19 17.28 2.94
C SER A 38 -9.97 16.59 2.35
N VAL A 39 -10.09 15.95 1.19
CA VAL A 39 -9.05 15.08 0.63
C VAL A 39 -8.67 15.40 -0.80
N THR A 40 -7.36 15.47 -1.06
CA THR A 40 -6.80 15.74 -2.38
C THR A 40 -6.33 14.45 -3.02
N LYS A 41 -6.75 14.21 -4.27
CA LYS A 41 -6.33 13.05 -5.07
C LYS A 41 -4.91 13.27 -5.59
N ARG A 42 -4.08 12.23 -5.57
CA ARG A 42 -2.78 12.21 -6.26
C ARG A 42 -2.69 11.02 -7.20
N LYS A 43 -2.07 11.24 -8.37
CA LYS A 43 -1.76 10.17 -9.32
C LYS A 43 -0.64 9.30 -8.77
N ILE A 44 -0.78 7.98 -8.90
CA ILE A 44 0.26 7.02 -8.53
C ILE A 44 1.44 7.19 -9.46
N ASN A 45 2.65 7.19 -8.89
CA ASN A 45 3.86 7.00 -9.69
C ASN A 45 4.02 5.50 -9.97
N ARG A 46 3.78 5.09 -11.22
CA ARG A 46 3.94 3.68 -11.66
C ARG A 46 5.40 3.27 -11.82
N ASN A 47 6.30 4.23 -11.96
CA ASN A 47 7.73 4.01 -12.16
C ASN A 47 8.51 4.02 -10.84
N ALA A 48 7.81 4.04 -9.71
CA ALA A 48 8.45 3.98 -8.41
C ALA A 48 8.93 2.55 -8.14
N ALA A 49 10.14 2.45 -7.61
CA ALA A 49 10.78 1.20 -7.23
C ALA A 49 11.27 1.28 -5.78
N ALA A 50 11.39 0.14 -5.13
CA ALA A 50 11.96 0.02 -3.79
C ALA A 50 12.77 -1.25 -3.64
N ILE A 51 13.52 -1.31 -2.55
CA ILE A 51 14.46 -2.40 -2.29
C ILE A 51 13.87 -3.34 -1.25
N ASP A 52 13.76 -4.62 -1.59
CA ASP A 52 13.24 -5.67 -0.71
C ASP A 52 14.27 -6.13 0.35
N SER A 53 13.92 -7.19 1.10
CA SER A 53 14.80 -7.75 2.13
C SER A 53 16.11 -8.39 1.62
N GLN A 54 16.21 -8.71 0.33
CA GLN A 54 17.35 -9.33 -0.35
C GLN A 54 18.07 -8.35 -1.30
N ASN A 55 17.76 -7.06 -1.20
CA ASN A 55 18.25 -6.02 -2.11
C ASN A 55 17.77 -6.16 -3.56
N ASN A 56 16.64 -6.83 -3.80
CA ASN A 56 16.00 -6.84 -5.11
C ASN A 56 15.17 -5.57 -5.31
N ASN A 57 15.09 -5.12 -6.56
CA ASN A 57 14.16 -4.06 -6.95
C ASN A 57 12.74 -4.63 -7.05
N LEU A 58 11.82 -4.06 -6.27
CA LEU A 58 10.38 -4.23 -6.38
C LEU A 58 9.80 -3.06 -7.16
N ASN A 59 8.99 -3.34 -8.18
CA ASN A 59 8.26 -2.38 -8.97
C ASN A 59 6.74 -2.49 -8.75
N VAL A 60 5.98 -1.50 -9.23
CA VAL A 60 4.51 -1.56 -9.20
C VAL A 60 4.04 -2.69 -10.11
N GLY A 61 3.20 -3.58 -9.59
CA GLY A 61 2.66 -4.74 -10.28
C GLY A 61 3.37 -6.05 -9.94
N ASP A 62 4.56 -5.98 -9.33
CA ASP A 62 5.31 -7.17 -8.95
C ASP A 62 4.63 -7.93 -7.83
N MET A 63 4.86 -9.24 -7.85
CA MET A 63 4.35 -10.16 -6.85
C MET A 63 5.40 -10.37 -5.77
N SER A 64 4.97 -10.26 -4.52
CA SER A 64 5.83 -10.41 -3.36
C SER A 64 5.23 -11.41 -2.38
N THR A 65 6.07 -11.98 -1.53
CA THR A 65 5.67 -12.79 -0.38
C THR A 65 6.07 -12.08 0.91
N ARG A 66 5.39 -12.45 2.00
CA ARG A 66 5.71 -11.95 3.33
C ARG A 66 7.02 -12.56 3.82
N THR A 67 7.95 -11.73 4.29
CA THR A 67 9.11 -12.20 5.06
C THR A 67 9.02 -11.72 6.52
N ASN A 68 9.65 -12.48 7.43
CA ASN A 68 9.67 -12.21 8.86
C ASN A 68 10.80 -11.25 9.28
N LYS A 69 11.57 -10.69 8.32
CA LYS A 69 12.65 -9.74 8.63
C LYS A 69 12.10 -8.36 9.00
N THR A 70 12.60 -7.82 10.11
CA THR A 70 12.27 -6.49 10.64
C THR A 70 13.33 -5.48 10.23
N SER A 71 13.19 -4.83 9.08
CA SER A 71 14.06 -3.71 8.71
C SER A 71 13.25 -2.49 8.27
N LEU A 72 13.78 -1.29 8.57
CA LEU A 72 12.96 -0.25 9.16
C LEU A 72 12.50 0.89 8.24
N SER A 73 12.99 1.03 7.00
CA SER A 73 13.01 2.38 6.39
C SER A 73 12.06 2.71 5.24
N SER A 74 11.20 1.80 4.73
CA SER A 74 10.29 2.18 3.61
C SER A 74 8.95 1.45 3.67
N PHE A 75 7.83 2.14 3.38
CA PHE A 75 6.45 1.63 3.44
C PHE A 75 5.82 1.46 2.04
N PHE A 76 5.02 0.40 1.85
CA PHE A 76 4.31 0.04 0.61
C PHE A 76 2.86 -0.23 0.91
N LEU A 77 2.03 -0.03 -0.12
CA LEU A 77 0.73 -0.66 -0.15
C LEU A 77 0.78 -1.91 -0.97
N ILE A 78 0.08 -2.87 -0.42
CA ILE A 78 0.00 -4.19 -0.96
C ILE A 78 -1.47 -4.53 -1.10
N PHE A 79 -1.81 -5.06 -2.26
CA PHE A 79 -3.07 -5.73 -2.50
C PHE A 79 -2.86 -7.22 -2.31
N CYS A 80 -3.67 -7.82 -1.47
CA CYS A 80 -3.82 -9.26 -1.38
C CYS A 80 -5.24 -9.62 -1.78
N ARG A 81 -5.36 -10.48 -2.79
CA ARG A 81 -6.66 -10.99 -3.23
C ARG A 81 -7.29 -11.94 -2.21
N THR A 82 -6.49 -12.58 -1.36
CA THR A 82 -6.97 -13.58 -0.39
C THR A 82 -7.39 -12.95 0.94
N LEU A 83 -7.01 -11.70 1.22
CA LEU A 83 -7.48 -10.95 2.39
C LEU A 83 -8.80 -10.25 2.04
N THR A 84 -9.84 -10.53 2.82
CA THR A 84 -11.15 -9.87 2.69
C THR A 84 -11.23 -8.56 3.47
N GLU A 85 -10.32 -8.36 4.43
CA GLU A 85 -10.24 -7.14 5.22
C GLU A 85 -9.89 -5.93 4.35
N ASN A 86 -10.61 -4.81 4.55
CA ASN A 86 -10.35 -3.54 3.86
C ASN A 86 -10.31 -3.63 2.32
N GLY A 87 -11.03 -4.60 1.75
CA GLY A 87 -11.02 -4.87 0.31
C GLY A 87 -9.69 -5.47 -0.19
N GLY A 88 -8.96 -6.16 0.68
CA GLY A 88 -7.67 -6.78 0.37
C GLY A 88 -6.49 -5.81 0.36
N ILE A 89 -6.68 -4.57 0.81
CA ILE A 89 -5.62 -3.56 0.83
C ILE A 89 -5.03 -3.43 2.23
N PHE A 90 -3.71 -3.50 2.32
CA PHE A 90 -2.99 -3.27 3.56
C PHE A 90 -1.65 -2.56 3.31
N VAL A 91 -1.12 -1.94 4.36
CA VAL A 91 0.19 -1.26 4.33
C VAL A 91 1.22 -2.17 5.00
N ARG A 92 2.41 -2.30 4.41
CA ARG A 92 3.55 -3.02 5.01
C ARG A 92 4.89 -2.43 4.54
N LYS A 93 5.96 -2.64 5.31
CA LYS A 93 7.32 -2.17 4.97
C LYS A 93 7.98 -3.01 3.85
N ALA A 94 8.79 -2.39 2.98
CA ALA A 94 9.45 -3.08 1.83
C ALA A 94 10.34 -4.21 2.28
N ARG A 95 11.14 -3.94 3.30
CA ARG A 95 12.11 -4.89 3.82
C ARG A 95 11.45 -6.09 4.52
N ASN A 96 10.13 -6.04 4.70
CA ASN A 96 9.32 -7.16 5.17
C ASN A 96 8.67 -7.92 4.00
N LEU A 97 9.04 -7.59 2.76
CA LEU A 97 8.65 -8.28 1.55
C LEU A 97 9.86 -8.93 0.89
N LEU A 98 9.55 -9.96 0.13
CA LEU A 98 10.47 -10.66 -0.73
C LEU A 98 9.82 -10.82 -2.10
N LEU A 99 10.51 -10.42 -3.17
CA LEU A 99 10.02 -10.67 -4.53
C LEU A 99 9.74 -12.18 -4.70
N ALA A 100 8.53 -12.54 -5.11
CA ALA A 100 8.07 -13.92 -5.12
C ALA A 100 7.44 -14.34 -6.43
N GLY A 101 7.87 -15.51 -6.90
CA GLY A 101 7.41 -16.08 -8.15
C GLY A 101 6.14 -16.94 -8.09
N GLY A 102 5.45 -17.10 -6.94
CA GLY A 102 4.22 -17.92 -6.98
C GLY A 102 3.52 -18.45 -5.73
N GLN A 103 3.98 -18.26 -4.49
CA GLN A 103 3.43 -19.06 -3.37
C GLN A 103 2.48 -18.33 -2.40
N GLU A 104 2.63 -17.02 -2.18
CA GLU A 104 1.59 -16.18 -1.57
C GLU A 104 1.66 -14.80 -2.22
N LEU A 105 0.65 -14.49 -3.03
CA LEU A 105 0.76 -13.47 -4.06
C LEU A 105 0.22 -12.12 -3.57
N PHE A 106 1.10 -11.35 -2.95
CA PHE A 106 0.89 -9.95 -2.62
C PHE A 106 1.30 -9.07 -3.80
N GLN A 107 0.35 -8.40 -4.43
CA GLN A 107 0.65 -7.49 -5.54
C GLN A 107 0.99 -6.11 -5.00
N VAL A 108 2.15 -5.59 -5.40
CA VAL A 108 2.54 -4.22 -5.06
C VAL A 108 1.75 -3.25 -5.93
N ILE A 109 0.97 -2.37 -5.32
CA ILE A 109 0.07 -1.44 -6.05
C ILE A 109 0.63 -0.03 -6.10
N ALA A 110 1.41 0.37 -5.11
CA ALA A 110 1.98 1.71 -5.02
C ALA A 110 3.12 1.79 -3.99
N PHE A 111 4.02 2.74 -4.25
CA PHE A 111 5.22 3.04 -3.47
C PHE A 111 5.06 4.42 -2.84
N PHE A 112 5.56 4.58 -1.62
CA PHE A 112 5.64 5.88 -0.95
C PHE A 112 7.05 6.12 -0.40
N PRO A 113 7.56 7.35 -0.55
CA PRO A 113 8.78 7.78 0.13
C PRO A 113 8.58 7.82 1.64
#